data_AF-A0A841PT85-F1
#
_entry.id   AF-A0A841PT85-F1
#
_cell.length_a   1.000
_cell.length_b   1.000
_cell.length_c   1.000
_cell.angle_alpha   90.00
_cell.angle_beta   90.00
_cell.angle_gamma   90.00
#
_symmetry.space_group_name_H-M   'P 1'
#
loop_
_entity.id
_entity.type
_entity.pdbx_description
1 polymer ?
#
loop_
_entity_poly.entity_id
_entity_poly.type
_entity_poly.pdbx_seq_one_letter_code
_entity_poly.pdbx_strand_id
1 'polypeptide(L)' 'MSESMLKMYVSFAGIIFLFIAVGLILLSRHKLKGVLSIVTGALAYIFMILGGLIIFYIVFSGPTA' A
#
# COMPACT_ATOMS: atom_id res chain seq x y z
N MET A 1 -3.35 -24.17 -3.71
CA MET A 1 -2.88 -23.50 -2.47
C MET A 1 -4.07 -23.44 -1.51
N SER A 2 -3.85 -23.55 -0.20
CA SER A 2 -4.94 -23.27 0.75
C SER A 2 -5.32 -21.80 0.67
N GLU A 3 -6.60 -21.48 0.89
CA GLU A 3 -7.10 -20.10 0.93
C GLU A 3 -6.30 -19.24 1.91
N SER A 4 -5.83 -19.85 3.00
CA SER A 4 -4.98 -19.25 4.01
C SER A 4 -3.63 -18.78 3.48
N MET A 5 -2.97 -19.63 2.68
CA MET A 5 -1.70 -19.27 2.05
C MET A 5 -1.89 -18.15 1.03
N LEU A 6 -3.01 -18.17 0.30
CA LEU A 6 -3.33 -17.12 -0.67
C LEU A 6 -3.55 -15.76 0.03
N LYS A 7 -4.37 -15.72 1.08
CA LYS A 7 -4.60 -14.54 1.91
C LYS A 7 -3.29 -13.98 2.51
N MET A 8 -2.36 -14.84 2.91
CA MET A 8 -1.03 -14.42 3.39
C MET A 8 -0.23 -13.67 2.30
N TYR A 9 -0.16 -14.20 1.08
CA TYR A 9 0.55 -13.53 -0.02
C TYR A 9 -0.10 -12.17 -0.37
N VAL A 10 -1.42 -12.07 -0.31
CA VAL A 10 -2.11 -10.78 -0.53
C VAL A 10 -1.77 -9.79 0.60
N SER A 11 -1.63 -10.24 1.85
CA SER A 11 -1.15 -9.37 2.95
C SER A 11 0.27 -8.87 2.71
N PHE A 12 1.18 -9.73 2.23
CA PHE A 12 2.52 -9.29 1.85
C PHE A 12 2.50 -8.25 0.73
N ALA A 13 1.64 -8.42 -0.27
CA ALA A 13 1.44 -7.41 -1.31
C ALA A 13 0.93 -6.09 -0.71
N GLY A 14 -0.02 -6.13 0.22
CA GLY A 14 -0.51 -4.95 0.94
C GLY A 14 0.58 -4.21 1.72
N ILE A 15 1.46 -4.95 2.43
CA ILE A 15 2.60 -4.38 3.16
C ILE A 15 3.59 -3.71 2.18
N ILE A 16 3.89 -4.34 1.06
CA ILE A 16 4.78 -3.79 0.03
C ILE A 16 4.17 -2.51 -0.57
N PHE A 17 2.86 -2.49 -0.82
CA PHE A 17 2.15 -1.29 -1.28
C PHE A 17 2.27 -0.14 -0.30
N LEU A 18 2.12 -0.39 1.01
CA LEU A 18 2.30 0.62 2.04
C LEU A 18 3.75 1.11 2.13
N PHE A 19 4.72 0.21 1.99
CA PHE A 19 6.14 0.58 1.96
C PHE A 19 6.47 1.52 0.78
N ILE A 20 5.97 1.17 -0.41
CA ILE A 20 6.12 2.01 -1.62
C ILE A 20 5.41 3.35 -1.42
N ALA A 21 4.22 3.38 -0.82
CA ALA A 21 3.50 4.60 -0.52
C ALA A 21 4.34 5.55 0.35
N VAL A 22 4.92 5.06 1.44
CA VAL A 22 5.78 5.86 2.32
C VAL A 22 7.02 6.37 1.57
N GLY A 23 7.66 5.53 0.76
CA GLY A 23 8.79 5.94 -0.07
C GLY A 23 8.43 7.06 -1.06
N LEU A 24 7.28 6.95 -1.72
CA LEU A 24 6.77 7.97 -2.65
C LEU A 24 6.36 9.27 -1.93
N ILE A 25 5.77 9.19 -0.73
CA ILE A 25 5.45 10.35 0.10
C ILE A 25 6.75 11.09 0.46
N LEU A 26 7.77 10.37 0.91
CA LEU A 26 9.07 10.96 1.25
C LEU A 26 9.73 11.62 0.03
N LEU A 27 9.70 10.94 -1.12
CA LEU A 27 10.23 11.46 -2.38
C LEU A 27 9.49 12.74 -2.84
N SER A 28 8.16 12.70 -2.83
CA SER A 28 7.29 13.84 -3.16
C SER A 28 7.58 15.05 -2.27
N ARG A 29 7.78 14.84 -0.96
CA ARG A 29 7.95 15.94 0.00
C ARG A 29 9.37 16.51 0.08
N HIS A 30 10.41 15.68 -0.13
CA HIS A 30 11.80 16.10 0.16
C HIS A 30 12.66 16.31 -1.10
N LYS A 31 12.38 15.58 -2.19
CA LYS A 31 13.23 15.61 -3.39
C LYS A 31 12.56 16.31 -4.58
N LEU A 32 11.23 16.23 -4.68
CA LEU A 32 10.48 16.80 -5.81
C LEU A 32 9.90 18.16 -5.43
N LYS A 33 9.95 19.13 -6.36
CA LYS A 33 9.33 20.47 -6.22
C LYS A 33 8.44 20.75 -7.43
N GLY A 34 7.37 21.54 -7.22
CA GLY A 34 6.41 21.91 -8.26
C GLY A 34 5.38 20.83 -8.59
N VAL A 35 4.93 20.77 -9.84
CA VAL A 35 3.82 19.89 -10.29
C VAL A 35 4.15 18.41 -10.11
N LEU A 36 5.41 18.01 -10.31
CA LEU A 36 5.85 16.64 -10.11
C LEU A 36 5.65 16.17 -8.66
N SER A 37 5.90 17.04 -7.67
CA SER A 37 5.66 16.72 -6.26
C SER A 37 4.18 16.40 -6.00
N ILE A 38 3.27 17.17 -6.62
CA ILE A 38 1.82 17.00 -6.47
C ILE A 38 1.37 15.68 -7.08
N VAL A 39 1.80 15.37 -8.31
CA VAL A 39 1.41 14.14 -9.00
C VAL A 39 1.96 12.90 -8.27
N THR A 40 3.24 12.92 -7.88
CA THR A 40 3.84 11.80 -7.14
C THR A 40 3.23 11.65 -5.75
N GLY A 41 2.87 12.75 -5.09
CA GLY A 41 2.18 12.74 -3.80
C GLY A 41 0.77 12.17 -3.92
N ALA A 42 0.00 12.57 -4.94
CA ALA A 42 -1.33 12.03 -5.22
C ALA A 42 -1.28 10.52 -5.49
N LEU A 43 -0.31 10.07 -6.30
CA LEU A 43 -0.06 8.65 -6.52
C LEU A 43 0.25 7.92 -5.21
N ALA A 44 1.12 8.50 -4.36
CA ALA A 44 1.50 7.91 -3.09
C ALA A 44 0.29 7.70 -2.14
N TYR A 45 -0.64 8.66 -2.10
CA TYR A 45 -1.87 8.51 -1.32
C TYR A 45 -2.79 7.42 -1.86
N ILE A 46 -2.86 7.23 -3.18
CA ILE A 46 -3.60 6.11 -3.77
C ILE A 46 -3.00 4.77 -3.30
N PHE A 47 -1.67 4.62 -3.36
CA PHE A 47 -0.99 3.42 -2.86
C PHE A 47 -1.22 3.21 -1.35
N MET A 48 -1.24 4.29 -0.56
CA MET A 48 -1.51 4.23 0.88
C MET A 48 -2.92 3.72 1.18
N ILE A 49 -3.93 4.26 0.48
CA ILE A 49 -5.34 3.89 0.66
C ILE A 49 -5.57 2.44 0.20
N LEU A 50 -5.05 2.06 -0.96
CA LEU A 50 -5.17 0.69 -1.47
C LEU A 50 -4.48 -0.32 -0.55
N GLY A 51 -3.24 -0.05 -0.13
CA GLY A 51 -2.52 -0.90 0.82
C GLY A 51 -3.26 -1.03 2.16
N GLY A 52 -3.81 0.08 2.66
CA GLY A 52 -4.60 0.09 3.88
C GLY A 52 -5.89 -0.75 3.76
N LEU A 53 -6.62 -0.61 2.66
CA LEU A 53 -7.83 -1.39 2.37
C LEU A 53 -7.54 -2.89 2.23
N ILE A 54 -6.45 -3.26 1.55
CA ILE A 54 -6.03 -4.66 1.39
C ILE A 54 -5.76 -5.29 2.76
N ILE A 55 -4.95 -4.62 3.58
CA ILE A 55 -4.62 -5.12 4.93
C ILE A 55 -5.86 -5.18 5.81
N PHE A 56 -6.68 -4.13 5.78
CA PHE A 56 -7.95 -4.10 6.53
C PHE A 56 -8.82 -5.30 6.15
N TYR A 57 -9.06 -5.52 4.85
CA TYR A 57 -9.89 -6.63 4.39
C TYR A 57 -9.35 -8.00 4.84
N ILE A 58 -8.04 -8.23 4.75
CA ILE A 58 -7.46 -9.54 5.08
C ILE A 58 -7.43 -9.78 6.60
N VAL A 59 -7.13 -8.76 7.39
CA VAL A 59 -7.11 -8.87 8.86
C VAL A 59 -8.51 -9.21 9.38
N PHE A 60 -9.55 -8.55 8.86
CA PHE A 60 -10.93 -8.84 9.26
C PHE A 60 -11.46 -10.16 8.70
N SER A 61 -11.03 -10.55 7.50
CA SER A 61 -11.45 -11.83 6.89
C SER A 61 -10.76 -13.03 7.51
N GLY A 62 -9.71 -12.84 8.33
CA GLY A 62 -8.92 -13.90 8.94
C GLY A 62 -8.22 -14.81 7.91
N PRO A 63 -7.00 -15.31 8.19
CA PRO A 63 -6.32 -16.25 7.30
C PRO A 63 -7.04 -17.61 7.19
N THR A 64 -8.02 -17.90 8.05
CA THR A 64 -8.68 -19.22 8.15
C THR A 64 -10.19 -19.19 8.01
N ALA A 65 -10.82 -18.01 7.85
CA ALA A 65 -12.26 -17.94 7.58
C ALA A 65 -12.56 -18.25 6.12
#